data_AF-A0A1D7U2M0-F1
#
_entry.id   AF-A0A1D7U2M0-F1
#
_cell.length_a   1.000
_cell.length_b   1.000
_cell.length_c   1.000
_cell.angle_alpha   90.00
_cell.angle_beta   90.00
_cell.angle_gamma   90.00
#
_symmetry.space_group_name_H-M   'P 1'
#
loop_
_entity.id
_entity.type
_entity.pdbx_description
1 polymer ?
#
loop_
_entity_poly.entity_id
_entity_poly.type
_entity_poly.pdbx_seq_one_letter_code
_entity_poly.pdbx_strand_id
1 'polypeptide(L)'
;MATDELRSYETVELRENTEIVTAERGRSGFRLGSKSGETFFGRKVLVATGVTDALPAVAGIDRFHGRGVWHCPYCDGYEQRDQRIAVYGRSKAALALALELTGWSPHLTLVSDGACEL
;
A
#
# COMPACT_ATOMS: atom_id res chain seq x y z
N MET A 1 -8.50 -4.11 -19.46
CA MET A 1 -8.04 -4.01 -18.06
C MET A 1 -8.56 -5.22 -17.29
N ALA A 2 -7.98 -5.57 -16.13
CA ALA A 2 -8.33 -6.80 -15.40
C ALA A 2 -9.84 -6.97 -15.09
N THR A 3 -10.57 -5.88 -14.88
CA THR A 3 -12.03 -5.91 -14.70
C THR A 3 -12.80 -6.28 -15.97
N ASP A 4 -12.27 -5.99 -17.16
CA ASP A 4 -12.91 -6.37 -18.43
C ASP A 4 -12.86 -7.87 -18.64
N GLU A 5 -11.76 -8.52 -18.22
CA GLU A 5 -11.62 -9.98 -18.28
C GLU A 5 -12.65 -10.68 -17.37
N LEU A 6 -12.92 -10.11 -16.18
CA LEU A 6 -13.91 -10.65 -15.25
C LEU A 6 -15.34 -10.60 -15.78
N ARG A 7 -15.67 -9.61 -16.63
CA ARG A 7 -17.01 -9.48 -17.23
C ARG A 7 -17.35 -10.62 -18.20
N SER A 8 -16.37 -11.41 -18.63
CA SER A 8 -16.61 -12.60 -19.47
C SER A 8 -17.24 -13.77 -18.70
N TYR A 9 -17.24 -13.73 -17.37
CA TYR A 9 -17.78 -14.80 -16.52
C TYR A 9 -19.18 -14.44 -16.00
N GLU A 10 -20.19 -15.20 -16.41
CA GLU A 10 -21.58 -15.01 -15.97
C GLU A 10 -21.79 -15.19 -14.45
N THR A 11 -20.85 -15.87 -13.77
CA THR A 11 -20.89 -16.14 -12.33
C THR A 11 -20.26 -15.05 -11.48
N VAL A 12 -19.71 -14.00 -12.08
CA VAL A 12 -19.04 -12.90 -11.39
C VAL A 12 -19.87 -11.63 -11.51
N GLU A 13 -20.22 -11.06 -10.36
CA GLU A 13 -20.87 -9.76 -10.29
C GLU A 13 -19.88 -8.71 -9.76
N LEU A 14 -19.72 -7.62 -10.51
CA LEU A 14 -18.89 -6.49 -10.11
C LEU A 14 -19.77 -5.34 -9.61
N ARG A 15 -19.47 -4.85 -8.41
CA ARG A 15 -20.12 -3.68 -7.80
C ARG A 15 -19.08 -2.59 -7.59
N GLU A 16 -19.21 -1.51 -8.36
CA GLU A 16 -18.36 -0.32 -8.24
C GLU A 16 -18.99 0.69 -7.28
N ASN A 17 -18.18 1.56 -6.69
CA ASN A 17 -18.63 2.57 -5.72
C ASN A 17 -19.36 2.00 -4.49
N THR A 18 -19.08 0.75 -4.13
CA THR A 18 -19.63 0.08 -2.94
C THR A 18 -18.55 -0.08 -1.89
N GLU A 19 -18.53 0.81 -0.90
CA GLU A 19 -17.64 0.71 0.27
C GLU A 19 -18.28 -0.19 1.33
N ILE A 20 -17.68 -1.36 1.60
CA ILE A 20 -18.11 -2.24 2.70
C ILE A 20 -17.54 -1.73 4.01
N VAL A 21 -18.42 -1.44 4.98
CA VAL A 21 -18.08 -0.86 6.29
C VAL A 21 -18.29 -1.82 7.46
N THR A 22 -19.09 -2.88 7.25
CA THR A 22 -19.27 -3.93 8.26
C THR A 22 -19.22 -5.31 7.62
N ALA A 23 -18.70 -6.27 8.38
CA ALA A 23 -18.72 -7.69 8.04
C ALA A 23 -19.01 -8.51 9.30
N GLU A 24 -20.16 -9.19 9.30
CA GLU A 24 -20.64 -9.95 10.46
C GLU A 24 -20.82 -11.43 10.10
N ARG A 25 -20.39 -12.33 10.98
CA ARG A 25 -20.63 -13.76 10.83
C ARG A 25 -22.04 -14.12 11.31
N GLY A 26 -22.87 -14.60 10.40
CA GLY A 26 -24.17 -15.20 10.70
C GLY A 26 -24.09 -16.72 10.90
N ARG A 27 -25.25 -17.37 11.05
CA ARG A 27 -25.33 -18.84 11.25
C ARG A 27 -24.86 -19.66 10.03
N SER A 28 -25.10 -19.17 8.82
CA SER A 28 -24.84 -19.90 7.56
C SER A 28 -23.88 -19.18 6.60
N GLY A 29 -23.21 -18.12 7.06
CA GLY A 29 -22.33 -17.30 6.22
C GLY A 29 -22.02 -15.94 6.85
N PHE A 30 -21.84 -14.95 5.99
CA PHE A 30 -21.49 -13.57 6.34
C PHE A 30 -22.53 -12.60 5.80
N ARG A 31 -22.77 -11.54 6.57
CA ARG A 31 -23.55 -10.37 6.20
C ARG A 31 -22.60 -9.19 6.09
N LEU A 32 -22.56 -8.54 4.93
CA LEU A 32 -21.73 -7.37 4.69
C LEU A 32 -22.63 -6.14 4.59
N GLY A 33 -22.32 -5.09 5.33
CA GLY A 33 -23.01 -3.81 5.24
C GLY A 33 -22.15 -2.81 4.47
N SER A 34 -22.75 -2.15 3.49
CA SER A 34 -22.11 -1.04 2.77
C SER A 34 -22.44 0.30 3.39
N LYS A 35 -21.62 1.31 3.08
CA LYS A 35 -21.82 2.70 3.51
C LYS A 35 -23.11 3.32 2.95
N SER A 36 -23.56 2.87 1.77
CA SER A 36 -24.84 3.30 1.17
C SER A 36 -26.07 2.67 1.85
N GLY A 37 -25.87 1.73 2.77
CA GLY A 37 -26.94 1.00 3.46
C GLY A 37 -27.34 -0.32 2.78
N GLU A 38 -26.79 -0.63 1.60
CA GLU A 38 -27.00 -1.94 0.96
C GLU A 38 -26.38 -3.06 1.79
N THR A 39 -27.04 -4.22 1.80
CA THR A 39 -26.60 -5.42 2.51
C THR A 39 -26.34 -6.56 1.54
N PHE A 40 -25.21 -7.23 1.69
CA PHE A 40 -24.82 -8.39 0.90
C PHE A 40 -24.67 -9.63 1.77
N PHE A 41 -24.91 -10.80 1.18
CA PHE A 41 -24.79 -12.09 1.87
C PHE A 41 -23.89 -13.04 1.08
N GLY A 42 -23.01 -13.74 1.78
CA GLY A 42 -22.11 -14.71 1.16
C GLY A 42 -21.75 -15.82 2.13
N ARG A 43 -21.50 -17.04 1.64
CA ARG A 43 -21.08 -18.17 2.49
C ARG A 43 -19.64 -18.01 3.01
N LYS A 44 -18.81 -17.31 2.24
CA LYS A 44 -17.40 -17.04 2.51
C LYS A 44 -17.10 -15.58 2.14
N VAL A 45 -16.06 -15.03 2.77
CA VAL A 45 -15.54 -13.69 2.48
C VAL A 45 -14.03 -13.84 2.24
N LEU A 46 -13.55 -13.26 1.13
CA LEU A 46 -12.13 -13.08 0.86
C LEU A 46 -11.81 -11.60 1.09
N VAL A 47 -10.93 -11.30 2.03
CA VAL A 47 -10.47 -9.93 2.27
C VAL A 47 -9.29 -9.65 1.34
N ALA A 48 -9.54 -8.80 0.34
CA ALA A 48 -8.55 -8.38 -0.66
C ALA A 48 -8.59 -6.85 -0.85
N THR A 49 -8.75 -6.11 0.25
CA THR A 49 -8.93 -4.64 0.25
C THR A 49 -7.63 -3.85 0.05
N GLY A 50 -6.49 -4.52 0.00
CA GLY A 50 -5.18 -3.87 0.00
C GLY A 50 -4.85 -3.22 1.35
N VAL A 51 -3.90 -2.29 1.33
CA VAL A 51 -3.43 -1.51 2.48
C VAL A 51 -3.31 -0.04 2.10
N THR A 52 -3.28 0.83 3.10
CA THR A 52 -2.98 2.25 2.94
C THR A 52 -1.68 2.56 3.66
N ASP A 53 -0.75 3.22 2.98
CA ASP A 53 0.53 3.62 3.57
C ASP A 53 0.33 4.67 4.67
N ALA A 54 0.86 4.38 5.86
CA ALA A 54 0.94 5.33 6.95
C ALA A 54 2.21 6.18 6.77
N LEU A 55 2.06 7.36 6.14
CA LEU A 55 3.18 8.23 5.85
C LEU A 55 3.73 8.91 7.12
N PRO A 56 5.05 9.15 7.20
CA PRO A 56 5.64 9.96 8.25
C PRO A 56 5.02 11.35 8.37
N ALA A 57 5.06 11.94 9.57
CA ALA A 57 4.58 13.29 9.83
C ALA A 57 5.56 14.38 9.33
N VAL A 58 5.96 14.29 8.06
CA VAL A 58 6.82 15.24 7.37
C VAL A 58 5.95 16.15 6.51
N ALA A 59 6.02 17.45 6.73
CA ALA A 59 5.17 18.42 6.04
C ALA A 59 5.33 18.31 4.51
N GLY A 60 4.22 18.04 3.82
CA GLY A 60 4.16 17.97 2.35
C GLY A 60 4.63 16.66 1.73
N ILE A 61 4.97 15.63 2.52
CA ILE A 61 5.43 14.33 2.02
C ILE A 61 4.37 13.61 1.16
N ASP A 62 3.11 13.79 1.50
CA ASP A 62 1.93 13.26 0.81
C ASP A 62 1.89 13.67 -0.67
N ARG A 63 2.35 14.89 -0.99
CA ARG A 63 2.39 15.41 -2.36
C ARG A 63 3.42 14.70 -3.24
N PHE A 64 4.41 14.05 -2.63
CA PHE A 64 5.49 13.36 -3.32
C PHE A 64 5.37 11.84 -3.26
N HIS A 65 4.44 11.29 -2.48
CA HIS A 65 4.22 9.85 -2.41
C HIS A 65 3.86 9.29 -3.80
N GLY A 66 4.63 8.31 -4.29
CA GLY A 66 4.50 7.71 -5.63
C GLY A 66 5.09 8.52 -6.79
N ARG A 67 5.70 9.69 -6.55
CA ARG A 67 6.33 10.53 -7.60
C ARG A 67 7.76 10.96 -7.28
N GLY A 68 8.10 10.99 -5.99
CA GLY A 68 9.41 11.37 -5.44
C GLY A 68 9.72 10.74 -4.09
N VAL A 69 8.73 10.08 -3.47
CA VAL A 69 8.83 9.33 -2.22
C VAL A 69 8.22 7.96 -2.48
N TRP A 70 9.00 6.91 -2.25
CA TRP A 70 8.64 5.53 -2.53
C TRP A 70 9.00 4.65 -1.33
N HIS A 71 8.28 3.54 -1.18
CA HIS A 71 8.55 2.57 -0.12
C HIS A 71 9.31 1.33 -0.62
N CYS A 72 9.22 1.01 -1.92
CA CYS A 72 9.77 -0.23 -2.48
C CYS A 72 10.99 0.04 -3.37
N PRO A 73 12.19 -0.39 -2.99
CA PRO A 73 13.39 -0.19 -3.80
C PRO A 73 13.37 -0.99 -5.11
N TYR A 74 12.61 -2.08 -5.20
CA TYR A 74 12.54 -2.91 -6.39
C TYR A 74 11.56 -2.39 -7.44
N CYS A 75 10.54 -1.65 -7.02
CA CYS A 75 9.53 -1.10 -7.95
C CYS A 75 10.06 0.13 -8.66
N ASP A 76 10.76 1.01 -7.94
CA ASP A 76 11.12 2.35 -8.44
C ASP A 76 12.64 2.61 -8.43
N GLY A 77 13.44 1.72 -7.84
CA GLY A 77 14.88 1.95 -7.68
C GLY A 77 15.65 1.97 -9.00
N TYR A 78 15.21 1.21 -10.01
CA TYR A 78 15.87 1.18 -11.32
C TYR A 78 15.80 2.53 -12.03
N GLU A 79 14.64 3.19 -11.96
CA GLU A 79 14.39 4.51 -12.54
C GLU A 79 15.20 5.60 -11.84
N GLN A 80 15.51 5.41 -10.55
CA GLN A 80 16.27 6.34 -9.73
C GLN A 80 17.76 5.97 -9.57
N ARG A 81 18.25 4.99 -10.34
CA ARG A 81 19.65 4.56 -10.26
C ARG A 81 20.62 5.71 -10.53
N ASP A 82 21.76 5.68 -9.86
CA ASP A 82 22.81 6.71 -9.90
C ASP A 82 22.35 8.13 -9.46
N GLN A 83 21.09 8.32 -9.07
CA GLN A 83 20.60 9.58 -8.51
C GLN A 83 20.92 9.69 -7.02
N ARG A 84 20.78 10.90 -6.46
CA ARG A 84 20.85 11.12 -5.02
C ARG A 84 19.55 10.64 -4.37
N ILE A 85 19.64 9.65 -3.49
CA ILE A 85 18.46 9.07 -2.82
C ILE A 85 18.57 9.34 -1.31
N ALA A 86 17.53 9.93 -0.74
CA ALA A 86 17.39 10.06 0.70
C ALA A 86 16.54 8.91 1.25
N VAL A 87 17.04 8.24 2.28
CA VAL A 87 16.32 7.17 2.98
C VAL A 87 15.87 7.73 4.32
N TYR A 88 14.56 7.88 4.50
CA TYR A 88 13.99 8.42 5.72
C TYR A 88 13.55 7.30 6.67
N GLY A 89 13.98 7.36 7.93
CA GLY A 89 13.45 6.49 8.96
C GLY A 89 14.32 6.41 10.21
N ARG A 90 13.68 6.08 11.34
CA ARG A 90 14.26 6.18 12.69
C ARG A 90 14.75 4.85 13.27
N SER A 91 14.79 3.78 12.46
CA SER A 91 15.01 2.41 12.92
C SER A 91 16.12 1.70 12.15
N LYS A 92 16.58 0.56 12.69
CA LYS A 92 17.47 -0.38 12.00
C LYS A 92 16.97 -0.79 10.61
N ALA A 93 15.66 -0.81 10.39
CA ALA A 93 15.09 -1.11 9.08
C ALA A 93 15.41 -0.02 8.05
N ALA A 94 15.47 1.25 8.46
CA ALA A 94 15.87 2.35 7.57
C ALA A 94 17.35 2.24 7.19
N LEU A 95 18.22 1.83 8.11
CA LEU A 95 19.62 1.54 7.81
C LEU A 95 19.74 0.34 6.85
N ALA A 96 19.01 -0.75 7.11
CA ALA A 96 19.01 -1.92 6.22
C ALA A 96 18.54 -1.54 4.80
N LEU A 97 17.49 -0.74 4.69
CA LEU A 97 17.00 -0.21 3.41
C LEU A 97 18.03 0.69 2.72
N ALA A 98 18.74 1.53 3.47
CA ALA A 98 19.82 2.34 2.91
C ALA A 98 20.95 1.46 2.37
N LEU A 99 21.32 0.39 3.06
CA LEU A 99 22.32 -0.56 2.57
C LEU A 99 21.83 -1.31 1.32
N GLU A 100 20.57 -1.72 1.28
CA GLU A 100 19.95 -2.36 0.12
C GLU A 100 19.96 -1.46 -1.12
N LEU A 101 19.64 -0.17 -0.94
CA LEU A 101 19.63 0.84 -2.01
C LEU A 101 21.03 1.10 -2.61
N THR A 102 22.12 0.65 -1.97
CA THR A 102 23.47 0.75 -2.55
C THR A 102 23.62 -0.05 -3.84
N GLY A 103 22.75 -1.05 -4.06
CA GLY A 103 22.66 -1.77 -5.33
C GLY A 103 22.14 -0.91 -6.49
N TRP A 104 21.45 0.20 -6.20
CA TRP A 104 20.90 1.12 -7.20
C TRP A 104 21.69 2.42 -7.34
N SER A 105 22.20 2.98 -6.24
CA SER A 105 22.96 4.21 -6.27
C SER A 105 24.02 4.27 -5.18
N PRO A 106 25.24 4.76 -5.47
CA PRO A 106 26.25 5.03 -4.45
C PRO A 106 25.98 6.33 -3.67
N HIS A 107 24.98 7.12 -4.06
CA HIS A 107 24.71 8.46 -3.52
C HIS A 107 23.53 8.47 -2.55
N LEU A 108 23.73 7.91 -1.36
CA LEU A 108 22.68 7.74 -0.36
C LEU A 108 22.88 8.64 0.85
N THR A 109 21.78 9.19 1.36
CA THR A 109 21.74 9.89 2.66
C THR A 109 20.67 9.27 3.54
N LEU A 110 21.07 8.70 4.68
CA LEU A 110 20.13 8.28 5.72
C LEU A 110 19.68 9.49 6.54
N VAL A 111 18.38 9.77 6.52
CA VAL A 111 17.73 10.82 7.30
C VAL A 111 17.04 10.17 8.49
N SER A 112 17.72 10.17 9.63
CA SER A 112 17.28 9.45 10.84
C SER A 112 16.19 10.15 11.64
N ASP A 113 15.87 11.40 11.32
CA ASP A 113 14.86 12.23 11.99
C ASP A 113 14.90 12.16 13.53
N GLY A 114 16.10 12.40 14.08
CA GLY A 114 16.39 12.40 15.51
C GLY A 114 17.48 11.40 15.91
N ALA A 115 17.58 11.15 17.22
CA ALA A 115 18.51 10.17 17.78
C ALA A 115 18.26 8.80 17.15
N CYS A 116 19.27 8.27 16.48
CA CYS A 116 19.17 7.02 15.76
C CYS A 116 19.63 5.88 16.69
N GLU A 117 18.68 5.08 17.19
CA GLU A 117 19.00 3.82 17.86
C GLU A 117 19.26 2.74 16.79
N LEU A 118 20.45 2.82 16.18
CA LEU A 118 20.93 1.86 15.18
C LEU A 118 21.44 0.56 15.78
#